data_AF-A0A0G1Y8C9-F1
#
_entry.id   AF-A0A0G1Y8C9-F1
#
_cell.length_a   1.000
_cell.length_b   1.000
_cell.length_c   1.000
_cell.angle_alpha   90.00
_cell.angle_beta   90.00
_cell.angle_gamma   90.00
#
_symmetry.space_group_name_H-M   'P 1'
#
loop_
_entity.id
_entity.type
_entity.pdbx_description
1 polymer ?
#
loop_
_entity_poly.entity_id
_entity_poly.type
_entity_poly.pdbx_seq_one_letter_code
_entity_poly.pdbx_strand_id
1 'polypeptide(L)'
;MKRELNRLLEEGMKRRAEDREKRLARREERHEAEQQQHEQAMVFALEEVEKYKKGERERQKAVEEMKKRKEAERKKLEEEKERKKKEQEEHLKYMENLRIQNERKMAEERMKEETEEEMKRLIDEGKKKAHFMRQQAEYDANAARRKAEKDCRKRRGDTENEMQKRIAEAQEEKKKQVTLVGTWEQQQEMQLEQNLSREKMQLAQLPEVARRQREYSLDLEHKQNIQKLRFEANRKKTQLEVEYRKQESLLRNEMKKKQDDAVKEEHKALTNADLGLKAKMDSSLREEHLAHEEAEKVERRMINAAVIKVSEVGKEEDPKQKYLTVKLKKREVE
;
A
#
# COMPACT_ATOMS: atom_id res chain seq x y z
N MET A 1 -14.46 132.45 124.26
CA MET A 1 -15.42 131.77 123.36
C MET A 1 -15.27 132.04 121.85
N LYS A 2 -14.51 133.05 121.35
CA LYS A 2 -14.25 133.21 119.89
C LYS A 2 -13.01 132.48 119.35
N ARG A 3 -12.08 132.02 120.20
CA ARG A 3 -10.83 131.35 119.78
C ARG A 3 -10.93 129.83 119.64
N GLU A 4 -11.90 129.19 120.30
CA GLU A 4 -12.08 127.73 120.25
C GLU A 4 -12.85 127.27 119.01
N LEU A 5 -13.75 128.11 118.47
CA LEU A 5 -14.51 127.81 117.25
C LEU A 5 -13.60 127.77 116.00
N ASN A 6 -12.54 128.59 115.96
CA ASN A 6 -11.61 128.62 114.82
C ASN A 6 -10.69 127.40 114.75
N ARG A 7 -10.32 126.78 115.89
CA ARG A 7 -9.50 125.53 115.88
C ARG A 7 -10.27 124.33 115.34
N LEU A 8 -11.55 124.21 115.68
CA LEU A 8 -12.41 123.10 115.20
C LEU A 8 -12.64 123.15 113.68
N LEU A 9 -12.69 124.35 113.09
CA LEU A 9 -12.83 124.51 111.64
C LEU A 9 -11.57 124.11 110.87
N GLU A 10 -10.37 124.39 111.42
CA GLU A 10 -9.10 123.96 110.80
C GLU A 10 -8.90 122.44 110.87
N GLU A 11 -9.25 121.80 111.99
CA GLU A 11 -9.19 120.34 112.11
C GLU A 11 -10.18 119.63 111.17
N GLY A 12 -11.36 120.22 110.95
CA GLY A 12 -12.36 119.71 110.01
C GLY A 12 -11.97 119.87 108.52
N MET A 13 -11.11 120.84 108.18
CA MET A 13 -10.58 121.00 106.82
C MET A 13 -9.43 120.04 106.54
N LYS A 14 -8.56 119.79 107.53
CA LYS A 14 -7.46 118.81 107.37
C LYS A 14 -7.96 117.38 107.18
N ARG A 15 -9.00 116.95 107.93
CA ARG A 15 -9.61 115.61 107.72
C ARG A 15 -10.25 115.45 106.33
N ARG A 16 -10.80 116.52 105.75
CA ARG A 16 -11.40 116.48 104.40
C ARG A 16 -10.35 116.40 103.28
N ALA A 17 -9.14 116.93 103.50
CA ALA A 17 -8.05 116.82 102.54
C ALA A 17 -7.47 115.40 102.48
N GLU A 18 -7.20 114.78 103.63
CA GLU A 18 -6.64 113.42 103.71
C GLU A 18 -7.58 112.35 103.12
N ASP A 19 -8.89 112.51 103.27
CA ASP A 19 -9.87 111.56 102.74
C ASP A 19 -10.07 111.66 101.21
N ARG A 20 -9.76 112.83 100.64
CA ARG A 20 -9.77 113.05 99.18
C ARG A 20 -8.55 112.42 98.51
N GLU A 21 -7.38 112.55 99.14
CA GLU A 21 -6.12 112.02 98.63
C GLU A 21 -6.12 110.48 98.65
N LYS A 22 -6.62 109.86 99.72
CA LYS A 22 -6.77 108.39 99.82
C LYS A 22 -7.74 107.81 98.78
N ARG A 23 -8.73 108.57 98.31
CA ARG A 23 -9.66 108.13 97.25
C ARG A 23 -9.06 108.23 95.86
N LEU A 24 -8.20 109.22 95.59
CA LEU A 24 -7.51 109.36 94.31
C LEU A 24 -6.45 108.26 94.13
N ALA A 25 -5.64 107.99 95.15
CA ALA A 25 -4.61 106.94 95.10
C ALA A 25 -5.20 105.53 94.83
N ARG A 26 -6.36 105.20 95.42
CA ARG A 26 -7.04 103.91 95.18
C ARG A 26 -7.65 103.78 93.77
N ARG A 27 -7.85 104.90 93.06
CA ARG A 27 -8.45 104.90 91.72
C ARG A 27 -7.40 104.70 90.63
N GLU A 28 -6.19 105.24 90.82
CA GLU A 28 -5.05 105.02 89.93
C GLU A 28 -4.57 103.56 89.99
N GLU A 29 -4.47 102.97 91.20
CA GLU A 29 -4.01 101.59 91.38
C GLU A 29 -4.95 100.53 90.75
N ARG A 30 -6.26 100.81 90.65
CA ARG A 30 -7.21 99.93 89.94
C ARG A 30 -7.12 100.05 88.42
N HIS A 31 -6.82 101.24 87.90
CA HIS A 31 -6.75 101.46 86.46
C HIS A 31 -5.50 100.82 85.84
N GLU A 32 -4.37 100.84 86.54
CA GLU A 32 -3.14 100.17 86.08
C GLU A 32 -3.28 98.63 86.09
N ALA A 33 -4.00 98.06 87.06
CA ALA A 33 -4.25 96.61 87.11
C ALA A 33 -5.16 96.09 85.98
N GLU A 34 -6.19 96.87 85.58
CA GLU A 34 -7.07 96.50 84.46
C GLU A 34 -6.37 96.57 83.10
N GLN A 35 -5.46 97.52 82.89
CA GLN A 35 -4.70 97.62 81.63
C GLN A 35 -3.73 96.45 81.44
N GLN A 36 -3.03 96.02 82.49
CA GLN A 36 -2.09 94.89 82.40
C GLN A 36 -2.79 93.55 82.15
N GLN A 37 -4.00 93.33 82.68
CA GLN A 37 -4.77 92.12 82.37
C GLN A 37 -5.31 92.09 80.94
N HIS A 38 -5.64 93.24 80.36
CA HIS A 38 -6.13 93.29 78.98
C HIS A 38 -5.03 93.01 77.95
N GLU A 39 -3.82 93.51 78.16
CA GLU A 39 -2.67 93.23 77.28
C GLU A 39 -2.24 91.76 77.33
N GLN A 40 -2.20 91.15 78.51
CA GLN A 40 -1.85 89.72 78.65
C GLN A 40 -2.88 88.80 77.97
N ALA A 41 -4.17 89.14 78.02
CA ALA A 41 -5.23 88.38 77.34
C ALA A 41 -5.13 88.46 75.81
N MET A 42 -4.74 89.61 75.25
CA MET A 42 -4.56 89.79 73.80
C MET A 42 -3.37 88.99 73.24
N VAL A 43 -2.25 88.94 73.96
CA VAL A 43 -1.06 88.18 73.54
C VAL A 43 -1.35 86.67 73.57
N PHE A 44 -2.03 86.17 74.60
CA PHE A 44 -2.38 84.75 74.70
C PHE A 44 -3.36 84.31 73.60
N ALA A 45 -4.35 85.14 73.26
CA ALA A 45 -5.30 84.86 72.18
C ALA A 45 -4.63 84.83 70.79
N LEU A 46 -3.63 85.69 70.54
CA LEU A 46 -2.87 85.69 69.29
C LEU A 46 -1.98 84.44 69.17
N GLU A 47 -1.33 84.00 70.25
CA GLU A 47 -0.50 82.79 70.24
C GLU A 47 -1.32 81.50 70.02
N GLU A 48 -2.54 81.41 70.56
CA GLU A 48 -3.42 80.26 70.32
C GLU A 48 -3.89 80.18 68.86
N VAL A 49 -4.23 81.33 68.25
CA VAL A 49 -4.64 81.37 66.84
C VAL A 49 -3.49 81.00 65.91
N GLU A 50 -2.26 81.42 66.23
CA GLU A 50 -1.08 81.02 65.44
C GLU A 50 -0.73 79.53 65.59
N LYS A 51 -0.84 78.97 66.81
CA LYS A 51 -0.65 77.52 67.04
C LYS A 51 -1.72 76.69 66.34
N TYR A 52 -2.99 77.12 66.37
CA TYR A 52 -4.07 76.45 65.65
C TYR A 52 -3.88 76.51 64.13
N LYS A 53 -3.50 77.67 63.58
CA LYS A 53 -3.20 77.82 62.14
C LYS A 53 -1.99 76.99 61.70
N LYS A 54 -0.95 76.84 62.53
CA LYS A 54 0.18 75.94 62.25
C LYS A 54 -0.26 74.46 62.29
N GLY A 55 -0.98 74.06 63.33
CA GLY A 55 -1.51 72.69 63.46
C GLY A 55 -2.49 72.31 62.35
N GLU A 56 -3.33 73.25 61.90
CA GLU A 56 -4.26 73.04 60.78
C GLU A 56 -3.52 72.91 59.44
N ARG A 57 -2.49 73.72 59.20
CA ARG A 57 -1.63 73.59 58.00
C ARG A 57 -0.86 72.27 57.98
N GLU A 58 -0.37 71.80 59.12
CA GLU A 58 0.29 70.50 59.24
C GLU A 58 -0.69 69.35 59.01
N ARG A 59 -1.92 69.43 59.55
CA ARG A 59 -3.00 68.49 59.26
C ARG A 59 -3.39 68.47 57.78
N GLN A 60 -3.51 69.63 57.15
CA GLN A 60 -3.82 69.74 55.72
C GLN A 60 -2.70 69.12 54.86
N LYS A 61 -1.43 69.41 55.17
CA LYS A 61 -0.29 68.76 54.51
C LYS A 61 -0.30 67.24 54.68
N ALA A 62 -0.59 66.74 55.89
CA ALA A 62 -0.68 65.31 56.15
C ALA A 62 -1.84 64.64 55.38
N VAL A 63 -2.99 65.32 55.26
CA VAL A 63 -4.13 64.85 54.47
C VAL A 63 -3.82 64.86 52.97
N GLU A 64 -3.15 65.89 52.47
CA GLU A 64 -2.71 65.94 51.07
C GLU A 64 -1.67 64.86 50.75
N GLU A 65 -0.72 64.62 51.64
CA GLU A 65 0.27 63.56 51.46
C GLU A 65 -0.39 62.16 51.52
N MET A 66 -1.36 61.96 52.42
CA MET A 66 -2.19 60.75 52.46
C MET A 66 -3.04 60.58 51.20
N LYS A 67 -3.62 61.65 50.66
CA LYS A 67 -4.35 61.61 49.38
C LYS A 67 -3.42 61.24 48.22
N LYS A 68 -2.23 61.84 48.15
CA LYS A 68 -1.20 61.49 47.13
C LYS A 68 -0.75 60.03 47.26
N ARG A 69 -0.54 59.53 48.47
CA ARG A 69 -0.19 58.12 48.73
C ARG A 69 -1.33 57.18 48.30
N LYS A 70 -2.58 57.49 48.64
CA LYS A 70 -3.76 56.71 48.21
C LYS A 70 -3.99 56.74 46.70
N GLU A 71 -3.78 57.89 46.05
CA GLU A 71 -3.85 57.99 44.58
C GLU A 71 -2.73 57.19 43.90
N ALA A 72 -1.51 57.24 44.44
CA ALA A 72 -0.39 56.44 43.94
C ALA A 72 -0.60 54.94 44.15
N GLU A 73 -1.14 54.53 45.30
CA GLU A 73 -1.50 53.14 45.59
C GLU A 73 -2.63 52.64 44.68
N ARG A 74 -3.66 53.47 44.44
CA ARG A 74 -4.74 53.17 43.51
C ARG A 74 -4.23 53.01 42.07
N LYS A 75 -3.35 53.90 41.61
CA LYS A 75 -2.71 53.79 40.27
C LYS A 75 -1.89 52.51 40.16
N LYS A 76 -1.10 52.15 41.18
CA LYS A 76 -0.36 50.88 41.21
C LYS A 76 -1.29 49.66 41.14
N LEU A 77 -2.41 49.69 41.85
CA LEU A 77 -3.41 48.62 41.82
C LEU A 77 -4.14 48.53 40.46
N GLU A 78 -4.44 49.66 39.82
CA GLU A 78 -5.01 49.69 38.47
C GLU A 78 -4.00 49.18 37.42
N GLU A 79 -2.73 49.59 37.49
CA GLU A 79 -1.64 49.08 36.66
C GLU A 79 -1.40 47.58 36.85
N GLU A 80 -1.44 47.07 38.08
CA GLU A 80 -1.29 45.63 38.38
C GLU A 80 -2.47 44.82 37.83
N LYS A 81 -3.70 45.36 37.92
CA LYS A 81 -4.89 44.73 37.31
C LYS A 81 -4.80 44.69 35.79
N GLU A 82 -4.36 45.78 35.15
CA GLU A 82 -4.15 45.79 33.71
C GLU A 82 -3.04 44.84 33.27
N ARG A 83 -1.94 44.76 34.04
CA ARG A 83 -0.85 43.80 33.77
C ARG A 83 -1.33 42.36 33.88
N LYS A 84 -2.06 42.02 34.95
CA LYS A 84 -2.67 40.70 35.14
C LYS A 84 -3.67 40.36 34.03
N LYS A 85 -4.45 41.34 33.55
CA LYS A 85 -5.38 41.14 32.44
C LYS A 85 -4.64 40.86 31.12
N LYS A 86 -3.58 41.61 30.82
CA LYS A 86 -2.72 41.37 29.65
C LYS A 86 -2.02 40.01 29.73
N GLU A 87 -1.47 39.65 30.89
CA GLU A 87 -0.87 38.32 31.12
C GLU A 87 -1.90 37.20 30.92
N GLN A 88 -3.15 37.38 31.36
CA GLN A 88 -4.23 36.42 31.12
C GLN A 88 -4.63 36.33 29.64
N GLU A 89 -4.73 37.45 28.93
CA GLU A 89 -5.02 37.47 27.49
C GLU A 89 -3.91 36.82 26.66
N GLU A 90 -2.64 37.07 27.02
CA GLU A 90 -1.48 36.42 26.41
C GLU A 90 -1.46 34.91 26.70
N HIS A 91 -1.76 34.51 27.94
CA HIS A 91 -1.87 33.10 28.31
C HIS A 91 -3.00 32.39 27.55
N LEU A 92 -4.18 33.02 27.39
CA LEU A 92 -5.29 32.46 26.61
C LEU A 92 -4.91 32.30 25.13
N LYS A 93 -4.30 33.32 24.51
CA LYS A 93 -3.79 33.25 23.14
C LYS A 93 -2.73 32.16 22.98
N TYR A 94 -1.85 32.01 23.96
CA TYR A 94 -0.85 30.95 23.97
C TYR A 94 -1.48 29.56 24.02
N MET A 95 -2.47 29.34 24.90
CA MET A 95 -3.20 28.08 25.00
C MET A 95 -4.01 27.75 23.73
N GLU A 96 -4.61 28.77 23.11
CA GLU A 96 -5.31 28.62 21.83
C GLU A 96 -4.34 28.23 20.71
N ASN A 97 -3.19 28.90 20.61
CA ASN A 97 -2.14 28.56 19.64
C ASN A 97 -1.61 27.13 19.86
N LEU A 98 -1.38 26.72 21.11
CA LEU A 98 -0.99 25.35 21.45
C LEU A 98 -2.05 24.34 21.04
N ARG A 99 -3.33 24.64 21.29
CA ARG A 99 -4.44 23.78 20.88
C ARG A 99 -4.47 23.60 19.36
N ILE A 100 -4.37 24.70 18.60
CA ILE A 100 -4.35 24.66 17.12
C ILE A 100 -3.13 23.87 16.62
N GLN A 101 -1.95 24.04 17.23
CA GLN A 101 -0.76 23.27 16.87
C GLN A 101 -0.93 21.77 17.16
N ASN A 102 -1.53 21.40 18.29
CA ASN A 102 -1.82 20.00 18.61
C ASN A 102 -2.86 19.41 17.65
N GLU A 103 -3.92 20.14 17.31
CA GLU A 103 -4.91 19.70 16.32
C GLU A 103 -4.29 19.50 14.93
N ARG A 104 -3.36 20.39 14.51
CA ARG A 104 -2.59 20.22 13.27
C ARG A 104 -1.71 18.98 13.29
N LYS A 105 -0.98 18.73 14.38
CA LYS A 105 -0.13 17.55 14.53
C LYS A 105 -0.94 16.25 14.49
N MET A 106 -2.05 16.19 15.23
CA MET A 106 -2.93 15.03 15.23
C MET A 106 -3.55 14.76 13.85
N ALA A 107 -3.92 15.81 13.12
CA ALA A 107 -4.43 15.67 11.75
C ALA A 107 -3.34 15.17 10.78
N GLU A 108 -2.10 15.64 10.93
CA GLU A 108 -0.97 15.17 10.14
C GLU A 108 -0.65 13.69 10.43
N GLU A 109 -0.63 13.28 11.70
CA GLU A 109 -0.41 11.89 12.13
C GLU A 109 -1.50 10.96 11.60
N ARG A 110 -2.79 11.32 11.72
CA ARG A 110 -3.89 10.53 11.16
C ARG A 110 -3.79 10.36 9.65
N MET A 111 -3.47 11.44 8.93
CA MET A 111 -3.28 11.36 7.48
C MET A 111 -2.12 10.43 7.13
N LYS A 112 -0.99 10.48 7.86
CA LYS A 112 0.14 9.55 7.66
C LYS A 112 -0.29 8.09 7.88
N GLU A 113 -0.98 7.79 8.98
CA GLU A 113 -1.49 6.44 9.24
C GLU A 113 -2.43 5.96 8.13
N GLU A 114 -3.39 6.80 7.70
CA GLU A 114 -4.28 6.50 6.58
C GLU A 114 -3.51 6.23 5.28
N THR A 115 -2.46 7.01 4.99
CA THR A 115 -1.61 6.77 3.80
C THR A 115 -0.88 5.45 3.86
N GLU A 116 -0.29 5.11 5.01
CA GLU A 116 0.47 3.88 5.19
C GLU A 116 -0.44 2.66 5.06
N GLU A 117 -1.63 2.72 5.65
CA GLU A 117 -2.63 1.66 5.51
C GLU A 117 -3.07 1.47 4.06
N GLU A 118 -3.36 2.55 3.33
CA GLU A 118 -3.85 2.44 1.96
C GLU A 118 -2.76 1.97 0.98
N MET A 119 -1.51 2.45 1.15
CA MET A 119 -0.36 1.92 0.41
C MET A 119 -0.16 0.42 0.65
N LYS A 120 -0.22 0.01 1.92
CA LYS A 120 -0.06 -1.39 2.29
C LYS A 120 -1.17 -2.26 1.68
N ARG A 121 -2.42 -1.79 1.70
CA ARG A 121 -3.55 -2.50 1.06
C ARG A 121 -3.33 -2.68 -0.44
N LEU A 122 -2.94 -1.62 -1.16
CA LEU A 122 -2.67 -1.69 -2.60
C LEU A 122 -1.53 -2.67 -2.93
N ILE A 123 -0.43 -2.60 -2.19
CA ILE A 123 0.71 -3.52 -2.38
C ILE A 123 0.29 -4.96 -2.08
N ASP A 124 -0.45 -5.19 -0.98
CA ASP A 124 -0.89 -6.53 -0.60
C ASP A 124 -1.88 -7.13 -1.62
N GLU A 125 -2.80 -6.32 -2.16
CA GLU A 125 -3.73 -6.72 -3.22
C GLU A 125 -2.99 -7.05 -4.51
N GLY A 126 -2.05 -6.19 -4.93
CA GLY A 126 -1.18 -6.43 -6.08
C GLY A 126 -0.36 -7.72 -5.93
N LYS A 127 0.25 -7.94 -4.76
CA LYS A 127 1.00 -9.17 -4.46
C LYS A 127 0.11 -10.41 -4.47
N LYS A 128 -1.10 -10.35 -3.91
CA LYS A 128 -2.07 -11.46 -3.94
C LYS A 128 -2.48 -11.80 -5.37
N LYS A 129 -2.78 -10.78 -6.19
CA LYS A 129 -3.15 -10.96 -7.60
C LYS A 129 -1.98 -11.53 -8.41
N ALA A 130 -0.78 -10.97 -8.24
CA ALA A 130 0.44 -11.47 -8.85
C ALA A 130 0.70 -12.93 -8.48
N HIS A 131 0.62 -13.28 -7.19
CA HIS A 131 0.78 -14.64 -6.70
C HIS A 131 -0.25 -15.62 -7.29
N PHE A 132 -1.54 -15.22 -7.31
CA PHE A 132 -2.58 -16.02 -7.94
C PHE A 132 -2.31 -16.28 -9.43
N MET A 133 -1.86 -15.26 -10.16
CA MET A 133 -1.46 -15.40 -11.57
C MET A 133 -0.29 -16.39 -11.74
N ARG A 134 0.72 -16.38 -10.85
CA ARG A 134 1.83 -17.36 -10.90
C ARG A 134 1.32 -18.78 -10.68
N GLN A 135 0.50 -18.99 -9.65
CA GLN A 135 -0.07 -20.30 -9.35
C GLN A 135 -0.91 -20.84 -10.51
N GLN A 136 -1.78 -20.01 -11.08
CA GLN A 136 -2.59 -20.41 -12.23
C GLN A 136 -1.72 -20.70 -13.46
N ALA A 137 -0.69 -19.90 -13.71
CA ALA A 137 0.23 -20.11 -14.83
C ALA A 137 0.99 -21.45 -14.70
N GLU A 138 1.49 -21.77 -13.52
CA GLU A 138 2.16 -23.05 -13.24
C GLU A 138 1.21 -24.23 -13.41
N TYR A 139 -0.03 -24.11 -12.90
CA TYR A 139 -1.05 -25.13 -13.05
C TYR A 139 -1.37 -25.39 -14.54
N ASP A 140 -1.64 -24.33 -15.31
CA ASP A 140 -1.95 -24.42 -16.73
C ASP A 140 -0.78 -25.02 -17.52
N ALA A 141 0.45 -24.58 -17.25
CA ALA A 141 1.65 -25.07 -17.91
C ALA A 141 1.86 -26.56 -17.62
N ASN A 142 1.71 -26.98 -16.37
CA ASN A 142 1.82 -28.39 -15.99
C ASN A 142 0.71 -29.25 -16.62
N ALA A 143 -0.52 -28.74 -16.68
CA ALA A 143 -1.61 -29.42 -17.37
C ALA A 143 -1.33 -29.57 -18.88
N ALA A 144 -0.82 -28.52 -19.53
CA ALA A 144 -0.43 -28.54 -20.93
C ALA A 144 0.70 -29.53 -21.21
N ARG A 145 1.75 -29.55 -20.38
CA ARG A 145 2.86 -30.51 -20.49
C ARG A 145 2.38 -31.95 -20.35
N ARG A 146 1.60 -32.25 -19.31
CA ARG A 146 1.02 -33.60 -19.11
C ARG A 146 0.14 -34.04 -20.28
N LYS A 147 -0.65 -33.12 -20.84
CA LYS A 147 -1.48 -33.41 -22.02
C LYS A 147 -0.62 -33.73 -23.24
N ALA A 148 0.40 -32.92 -23.52
CA ALA A 148 1.33 -33.14 -24.62
C ALA A 148 2.04 -34.51 -24.51
N GLU A 149 2.54 -34.85 -23.32
CA GLU A 149 3.19 -36.15 -23.07
C GLU A 149 2.21 -37.31 -23.26
N LYS A 150 1.00 -37.19 -22.72
CA LYS A 150 -0.03 -38.24 -22.84
C LYS A 150 -0.43 -38.46 -24.31
N ASP A 151 -0.66 -37.38 -25.04
CA ASP A 151 -1.05 -37.45 -26.45
C ASP A 151 0.09 -38.04 -27.30
N CYS A 152 1.35 -37.67 -27.03
CA CYS A 152 2.51 -38.27 -27.69
C CYS A 152 2.65 -39.76 -27.40
N ARG A 153 2.56 -40.18 -26.13
CA ARG A 153 2.62 -41.60 -25.75
C ARG A 153 1.52 -42.40 -26.45
N LYS A 154 0.30 -41.86 -26.47
CA LYS A 154 -0.83 -42.51 -27.15
C LYS A 154 -0.56 -42.65 -28.64
N ARG A 155 -0.15 -41.58 -29.33
CA ARG A 155 0.15 -41.62 -30.77
C ARG A 155 1.27 -42.60 -31.09
N ARG A 156 2.34 -42.65 -30.28
CA ARG A 156 3.42 -43.64 -30.45
C ARG A 156 2.87 -45.07 -30.31
N GLY A 157 2.07 -45.34 -29.29
CA GLY A 157 1.41 -46.64 -29.12
C GLY A 157 0.49 -47.00 -30.28
N ASP A 158 -0.33 -46.05 -30.76
CA ASP A 158 -1.23 -46.25 -31.89
C ASP A 158 -0.44 -46.56 -33.18
N THR A 159 0.66 -45.83 -33.44
CA THR A 159 1.53 -46.09 -34.60
C THR A 159 2.27 -47.43 -34.52
N GLU A 160 2.66 -47.87 -33.32
CA GLU A 160 3.29 -49.18 -33.12
C GLU A 160 2.30 -50.31 -33.35
N ASN A 161 1.08 -50.19 -32.81
CA ASN A 161 0.00 -51.15 -33.05
C ASN A 161 -0.34 -51.23 -34.54
N GLU A 162 -0.42 -50.08 -35.23
CA GLU A 162 -0.66 -50.02 -36.67
C GLU A 162 0.48 -50.70 -37.45
N MET A 163 1.74 -50.46 -37.06
CA MET A 163 2.91 -51.11 -37.66
C MET A 163 2.83 -52.63 -37.54
N GLN A 164 2.59 -53.14 -36.32
CA GLN A 164 2.52 -54.58 -36.06
C GLN A 164 1.39 -55.22 -36.86
N LYS A 165 0.21 -54.58 -36.91
CA LYS A 165 -0.92 -55.06 -37.69
C LYS A 165 -0.60 -55.15 -39.17
N ARG A 166 -0.03 -54.10 -39.77
CA ARG A 166 0.33 -54.09 -41.20
C ARG A 166 1.43 -55.10 -41.55
N ILE A 167 2.42 -55.28 -40.67
CA ILE A 167 3.46 -56.31 -40.86
C ILE A 167 2.84 -57.71 -40.81
N ALA A 168 1.93 -57.97 -39.85
CA ALA A 168 1.22 -59.25 -39.76
C ALA A 168 0.37 -59.52 -41.01
N GLU A 169 -0.37 -58.52 -41.51
CA GLU A 169 -1.15 -58.63 -42.75
C GLU A 169 -0.25 -58.94 -43.96
N ALA A 170 0.89 -58.25 -44.11
CA ALA A 170 1.86 -58.52 -45.17
C ALA A 170 2.49 -59.92 -45.06
N GLN A 171 2.72 -60.40 -43.83
CA GLN A 171 3.28 -61.72 -43.59
C GLN A 171 2.28 -62.83 -43.94
N GLU A 172 1.01 -62.64 -43.59
CA GLU A 172 -0.07 -63.57 -43.97
C GLU A 172 -0.26 -63.61 -45.48
N GLU A 173 -0.21 -62.47 -46.18
CA GLU A 173 -0.27 -62.44 -47.63
C GLU A 173 0.90 -63.20 -48.27
N LYS A 174 2.13 -62.97 -47.79
CA LYS A 174 3.30 -63.74 -48.23
C LYS A 174 3.11 -65.24 -48.02
N LYS A 175 2.61 -65.67 -46.85
CA LYS A 175 2.36 -67.09 -46.58
C LYS A 175 1.40 -67.69 -47.61
N LYS A 176 0.28 -67.01 -47.90
CA LYS A 176 -0.68 -67.44 -48.92
C LYS A 176 0.00 -67.59 -50.29
N GLN A 177 0.78 -66.61 -50.72
CA GLN A 177 1.49 -66.66 -52.01
C GLN A 177 2.52 -67.80 -52.06
N VAL A 178 3.27 -68.04 -50.98
CA VAL A 178 4.21 -69.16 -50.89
C VAL A 178 3.48 -70.51 -50.96
N THR A 179 2.34 -70.64 -50.28
CA THR A 179 1.50 -71.84 -50.36
C THR A 179 1.00 -72.06 -51.78
N LEU A 180 0.56 -71.01 -52.50
CA LEU A 180 0.15 -71.11 -53.91
C LEU A 180 1.28 -71.61 -54.82
N VAL A 181 2.51 -71.12 -54.62
CA VAL A 181 3.68 -71.64 -55.36
C VAL A 181 3.94 -73.11 -55.02
N GLY A 182 3.78 -73.51 -53.76
CA GLY A 182 3.91 -74.91 -53.34
C GLY A 182 2.85 -75.82 -53.97
N THR A 183 1.58 -75.39 -54.00
CA THR A 183 0.51 -76.16 -54.66
C THR A 183 0.73 -76.26 -56.16
N TRP A 184 1.21 -75.19 -56.79
CA TRP A 184 1.58 -75.19 -58.21
C TRP A 184 2.73 -76.17 -58.49
N GLU A 185 3.78 -76.18 -57.67
CA GLU A 185 4.91 -77.10 -57.78
C GLU A 185 4.45 -78.57 -57.71
N GLN A 186 3.63 -78.91 -56.71
CA GLN A 186 3.09 -80.26 -56.56
C GLN A 186 2.21 -80.69 -57.75
N GLN A 187 1.36 -79.78 -58.25
CA GLN A 187 0.51 -80.06 -59.39
C GLN A 187 1.33 -80.30 -60.68
N GLN A 188 2.40 -79.53 -60.88
CA GLN A 188 3.31 -79.71 -62.02
C GLN A 188 4.13 -81.00 -61.91
N GLU A 189 4.61 -81.35 -60.71
CA GLU A 189 5.33 -82.60 -60.47
C GLU A 189 4.43 -83.82 -60.80
N MET A 190 3.18 -83.80 -60.33
CA MET A 190 2.19 -84.84 -60.65
C MET A 190 1.92 -84.96 -62.16
N GLN A 191 1.85 -83.85 -62.88
CA GLN A 191 1.69 -83.87 -64.35
C GLN A 191 2.91 -84.50 -65.05
N LEU A 192 4.13 -84.17 -64.60
CA LEU A 192 5.36 -84.76 -65.13
C LEU A 192 5.42 -86.27 -64.85
N GLU A 193 5.00 -86.72 -63.67
CA GLU A 193 4.94 -88.14 -63.31
C GLU A 193 3.92 -88.92 -64.16
N GLN A 194 2.73 -88.34 -64.37
CA GLN A 194 1.71 -88.92 -65.25
C GLN A 194 2.20 -89.03 -66.70
N ASN A 195 2.89 -87.99 -67.20
CA ASN A 195 3.48 -88.01 -68.55
C ASN A 195 4.55 -89.09 -68.68
N LEU A 196 5.46 -89.20 -67.70
CA LEU A 196 6.47 -90.27 -67.67
C LEU A 196 5.82 -91.65 -67.69
N SER A 197 4.77 -91.88 -66.88
CA SER A 197 4.05 -93.14 -66.86
C SER A 197 3.41 -93.47 -68.22
N ARG A 198 2.80 -92.48 -68.89
CA ARG A 198 2.22 -92.64 -70.23
C ARG A 198 3.28 -92.96 -71.28
N GLU A 199 4.41 -92.27 -71.27
CA GLU A 199 5.51 -92.52 -72.21
C GLU A 199 6.13 -93.91 -72.00
N LYS A 200 6.33 -94.33 -70.74
CA LYS A 200 6.80 -95.70 -70.42
C LYS A 200 5.83 -96.78 -70.93
N MET A 201 4.52 -96.56 -70.82
CA MET A 201 3.54 -97.50 -71.40
C MET A 201 3.66 -97.61 -72.92
N GLN A 202 3.95 -96.50 -73.63
CA GLN A 202 4.17 -96.54 -75.08
C GLN A 202 5.46 -97.29 -75.47
N LEU A 203 6.49 -97.24 -74.63
CA LEU A 203 7.74 -97.98 -74.84
C LEU A 203 7.60 -99.50 -74.65
N ALA A 204 6.53 -99.99 -74.01
CA ALA A 204 6.32 -101.41 -73.76
C ALA A 204 6.24 -102.27 -75.04
N GLN A 205 5.96 -101.64 -76.19
CA GLN A 205 5.87 -102.29 -77.50
C GLN A 205 7.24 -102.53 -78.16
N LEU A 206 8.34 -102.02 -77.59
CA LEU A 206 9.69 -102.15 -78.15
C LEU A 206 10.44 -103.40 -77.65
N PRO A 207 11.39 -103.93 -78.44
CA PRO A 207 12.31 -104.98 -77.99
C PRO A 207 13.07 -104.57 -76.73
N GLU A 208 13.33 -105.54 -75.85
CA GLU A 208 13.79 -105.29 -74.47
C GLU A 208 15.05 -104.42 -74.36
N VAL A 209 16.05 -104.63 -75.23
CA VAL A 209 17.29 -103.85 -75.24
C VAL A 209 17.03 -102.38 -75.59
N ALA A 210 16.21 -102.13 -76.63
CA ALA A 210 15.85 -100.78 -77.04
C ALA A 210 14.91 -100.09 -76.03
N ARG A 211 14.04 -100.87 -75.38
CA ARG A 211 13.13 -100.39 -74.33
C ARG A 211 13.91 -99.87 -73.12
N ARG A 212 14.84 -100.67 -72.57
CA ARG A 212 15.65 -100.26 -71.40
C ARG A 212 16.46 -98.99 -71.66
N GLN A 213 17.05 -98.86 -72.85
CA GLN A 213 17.82 -97.67 -73.20
C GLN A 213 16.95 -96.40 -73.26
N ARG A 214 15.74 -96.50 -73.83
CA ARG A 214 14.79 -95.38 -73.90
C ARG A 214 14.14 -95.07 -72.55
N GLU A 215 13.86 -96.07 -71.74
CA GLU A 215 13.36 -95.88 -70.36
C GLU A 215 14.40 -95.12 -69.52
N TYR A 216 15.68 -95.47 -69.65
CA TYR A 216 16.77 -94.76 -68.97
C TYR A 216 16.87 -93.29 -69.39
N SER A 217 16.77 -93.00 -70.70
CA SER A 217 16.80 -91.60 -71.17
C SER A 217 15.59 -90.81 -70.68
N LEU A 218 14.38 -91.39 -70.72
CA LEU A 218 13.17 -90.74 -70.19
C LEU A 218 13.26 -90.48 -68.68
N ASP A 219 13.78 -91.43 -67.91
CA ASP A 219 13.98 -91.25 -66.47
C ASP A 219 15.01 -90.14 -66.17
N LEU A 220 16.04 -90.01 -66.99
CA LEU A 220 17.02 -88.92 -66.88
C LEU A 220 16.39 -87.57 -67.20
N GLU A 221 15.65 -87.46 -68.31
CA GLU A 221 14.95 -86.24 -68.72
C GLU A 221 13.90 -85.81 -67.68
N HIS A 222 13.12 -86.77 -67.15
CA HIS A 222 12.15 -86.51 -66.09
C HIS A 222 12.83 -85.98 -64.81
N LYS A 223 13.94 -86.59 -64.38
CA LYS A 223 14.72 -86.08 -63.24
C LYS A 223 15.21 -84.65 -63.47
N GLN A 224 15.69 -84.34 -64.68
CA GLN A 224 16.12 -82.99 -65.02
C GLN A 224 14.95 -81.99 -65.02
N ASN A 225 13.79 -82.40 -65.53
CA ASN A 225 12.58 -81.57 -65.56
C ASN A 225 12.05 -81.28 -64.14
N ILE A 226 12.05 -82.27 -63.25
CA ILE A 226 11.73 -82.06 -61.83
C ILE A 226 12.73 -81.09 -61.18
N GLN A 227 14.03 -81.24 -61.43
CA GLN A 227 15.04 -80.33 -60.89
C GLN A 227 14.82 -78.89 -61.34
N LYS A 228 14.52 -78.67 -62.63
CA LYS A 228 14.19 -77.36 -63.18
C LYS A 228 12.93 -76.78 -62.53
N LEU A 229 11.87 -77.59 -62.39
CA LEU A 229 10.62 -77.18 -61.74
C LEU A 229 10.85 -76.72 -60.28
N ARG A 230 11.58 -77.53 -59.49
CA ARG A 230 11.93 -77.20 -58.10
C ARG A 230 12.78 -75.94 -58.01
N PHE A 231 13.72 -75.75 -58.95
CA PHE A 231 14.51 -74.53 -59.04
C PHE A 231 13.62 -73.30 -59.32
N GLU A 232 12.68 -73.39 -60.26
CA GLU A 232 11.74 -72.31 -60.54
C GLU A 232 10.82 -71.99 -59.35
N ALA A 233 10.30 -73.01 -58.68
CA ALA A 233 9.49 -72.84 -57.47
C ALA A 233 10.29 -72.14 -56.36
N ASN A 234 11.54 -72.57 -56.11
CA ASN A 234 12.42 -71.92 -55.14
C ASN A 234 12.76 -70.48 -55.52
N ARG A 235 12.98 -70.20 -56.81
CA ARG A 235 13.19 -68.84 -57.32
C ARG A 235 11.97 -67.95 -57.06
N LYS A 236 10.75 -68.42 -57.34
CA LYS A 236 9.50 -67.69 -57.05
C LYS A 236 9.33 -67.43 -55.55
N LYS A 237 9.55 -68.44 -54.70
CA LYS A 237 9.51 -68.31 -53.22
C LYS A 237 10.53 -67.26 -52.74
N THR A 238 11.73 -67.25 -53.32
CA THR A 238 12.79 -66.29 -52.97
C THR A 238 12.44 -64.86 -53.41
N GLN A 239 11.81 -64.69 -54.57
CA GLN A 239 11.34 -63.38 -55.01
C GLN A 239 10.29 -62.80 -54.05
N LEU A 240 9.31 -63.62 -53.64
CA LEU A 240 8.30 -63.24 -52.65
C LEU A 240 8.92 -62.87 -51.29
N GLU A 241 9.96 -63.59 -50.86
CA GLU A 241 10.72 -63.26 -49.64
C GLU A 241 11.38 -61.88 -49.73
N VAL A 242 12.02 -61.57 -50.85
CA VAL A 242 12.69 -60.29 -51.07
C VAL A 242 11.68 -59.14 -51.14
N GLU A 243 10.57 -59.33 -51.84
CA GLU A 243 9.48 -58.35 -51.92
C GLU A 243 8.87 -58.06 -50.55
N TYR A 244 8.59 -59.11 -49.77
CA TYR A 244 8.11 -58.96 -48.39
C TYR A 244 9.09 -58.17 -47.53
N ARG A 245 10.39 -58.49 -47.57
CA ARG A 245 11.41 -57.75 -46.79
C ARG A 245 11.50 -56.28 -47.18
N LYS A 246 11.33 -55.96 -48.47
CA LYS A 246 11.26 -54.57 -48.94
C LYS A 246 10.02 -53.87 -48.38
N GLN A 247 8.85 -54.51 -48.46
CA GLN A 247 7.61 -53.95 -47.91
C GLN A 247 7.68 -53.75 -46.39
N GLU A 248 8.22 -54.73 -45.66
CA GLU A 248 8.42 -54.64 -44.21
C GLU A 248 9.33 -53.45 -43.85
N SER A 249 10.44 -53.28 -44.57
CA SER A 249 11.35 -52.14 -44.37
C SER A 249 10.67 -50.80 -44.65
N LEU A 250 9.87 -50.70 -45.72
CA LEU A 250 9.10 -49.50 -46.04
C LEU A 250 8.09 -49.16 -44.94
N LEU A 251 7.33 -50.16 -44.45
CA LEU A 251 6.37 -49.98 -43.35
C LEU A 251 7.06 -49.53 -42.06
N ARG A 252 8.18 -50.15 -41.69
CA ARG A 252 8.97 -49.75 -40.51
C ARG A 252 9.45 -48.30 -40.63
N ASN A 253 9.93 -47.90 -41.80
CA ASN A 253 10.38 -46.53 -42.03
C ASN A 253 9.25 -45.50 -42.02
N GLU A 254 8.09 -45.82 -42.60
CA GLU A 254 6.90 -44.95 -42.55
C GLU A 254 6.44 -44.73 -41.10
N MET A 255 6.34 -45.81 -40.33
CA MET A 255 5.87 -45.74 -38.94
C MET A 255 6.88 -45.05 -38.03
N LYS A 256 8.19 -45.27 -38.25
CA LYS A 256 9.24 -44.53 -37.56
C LYS A 256 9.10 -43.02 -37.79
N LYS A 257 8.86 -42.58 -39.03
CA LYS A 257 8.62 -41.15 -39.32
C LYS A 257 7.41 -40.61 -38.54
N LYS A 258 6.29 -41.35 -38.49
CA LYS A 258 5.11 -40.94 -37.70
C LYS A 258 5.43 -40.83 -36.20
N GLN A 259 6.23 -41.76 -35.66
CA GLN A 259 6.69 -41.70 -34.28
C GLN A 259 7.59 -40.47 -34.03
N ASP A 260 8.55 -40.21 -34.91
CA ASP A 260 9.43 -39.05 -34.83
C ASP A 260 8.64 -37.74 -34.90
N ASP A 261 7.61 -37.67 -35.76
CA ASP A 261 6.75 -36.48 -35.87
C ASP A 261 5.89 -36.29 -34.61
N ALA A 262 5.41 -37.35 -33.98
CA ALA A 262 4.74 -37.26 -32.69
C ALA A 262 5.65 -36.69 -31.59
N VAL A 263 6.93 -37.09 -31.57
CA VAL A 263 7.94 -36.55 -30.63
C VAL A 263 8.25 -35.08 -30.93
N LYS A 264 8.35 -34.68 -32.20
CA LYS A 264 8.54 -33.27 -32.56
C LYS A 264 7.37 -32.40 -32.12
N GLU A 265 6.15 -32.88 -32.28
CA GLU A 265 4.96 -32.16 -31.81
C GLU A 265 4.91 -32.05 -30.29
N GLU A 266 5.27 -33.11 -29.56
CA GLU A 266 5.45 -33.08 -28.11
C GLU A 266 6.44 -31.99 -27.71
N HIS A 267 7.64 -31.99 -28.31
CA HIS A 267 8.67 -31.01 -28.01
C HIS A 267 8.19 -29.58 -28.27
N LYS A 268 7.50 -29.33 -29.39
CA LYS A 268 6.91 -28.02 -29.70
C LYS A 268 5.86 -27.61 -28.66
N ALA A 269 4.98 -28.52 -28.28
CA ALA A 269 3.95 -28.27 -27.28
C ALA A 269 4.55 -27.96 -25.89
N LEU A 270 5.58 -28.70 -25.48
CA LEU A 270 6.32 -28.44 -24.24
C LEU A 270 7.01 -27.06 -24.28
N THR A 271 7.68 -26.74 -25.38
CA THR A 271 8.33 -25.44 -25.56
C THR A 271 7.32 -24.30 -25.50
N ASN A 272 6.16 -24.45 -26.14
CA ASN A 272 5.09 -23.44 -26.09
C ASN A 272 4.50 -23.28 -24.70
N ALA A 273 4.34 -24.36 -23.94
CA ALA A 273 3.90 -24.30 -22.55
C ALA A 273 4.90 -23.52 -21.67
N ASP A 274 6.20 -23.73 -21.89
CA ASP A 274 7.26 -23.04 -21.16
C ASP A 274 7.33 -21.55 -21.50
N LEU A 275 7.20 -21.20 -22.78
CA LEU A 275 7.11 -19.80 -23.22
C LEU A 275 5.87 -19.12 -22.66
N GLY A 276 4.72 -19.80 -22.66
CA GLY A 276 3.49 -19.30 -22.07
C GLY A 276 3.60 -19.08 -20.55
N LEU A 277 4.27 -19.99 -19.84
CA LEU A 277 4.55 -19.84 -18.41
C LEU A 277 5.42 -18.60 -18.16
N LYS A 278 6.54 -18.45 -18.89
CA LYS A 278 7.42 -17.29 -18.75
C LYS A 278 6.68 -15.98 -18.98
N ALA A 279 5.90 -15.88 -20.06
CA ALA A 279 5.12 -14.69 -20.35
C ALA A 279 4.11 -14.33 -19.24
N LYS A 280 3.44 -15.33 -18.64
CA LYS A 280 2.54 -15.12 -17.51
C LYS A 280 3.28 -14.74 -16.22
N MET A 281 4.46 -15.32 -15.98
CA MET A 281 5.33 -14.93 -14.85
C MET A 281 5.80 -13.48 -14.97
N ASP A 282 6.23 -13.08 -16.17
CA ASP A 282 6.63 -11.69 -16.45
C ASP A 282 5.45 -10.72 -16.26
N SER A 283 4.25 -11.11 -16.70
CA SER A 283 3.03 -10.32 -16.47
C SER A 283 2.69 -10.21 -14.98
N SER A 284 2.90 -11.26 -14.19
CA SER A 284 2.70 -11.24 -12.74
C SER A 284 3.68 -10.29 -12.03
N LEU A 285 4.95 -10.29 -12.45
CA LEU A 285 5.95 -9.34 -11.94
C LEU A 285 5.56 -7.90 -12.27
N ARG A 286 5.08 -7.65 -13.49
CA ARG A 286 4.57 -6.31 -13.88
C ARG A 286 3.39 -5.88 -13.02
N GLU A 287 2.46 -6.78 -12.71
CA GLU A 287 1.34 -6.48 -11.83
C GLU A 287 1.79 -6.07 -10.42
N GLU A 288 2.79 -6.76 -9.86
CA GLU A 288 3.40 -6.40 -8.59
C GLU A 288 4.05 -5.01 -8.65
N HIS A 289 4.80 -4.71 -9.70
CA HIS A 289 5.39 -3.39 -9.91
C HIS A 289 4.35 -2.29 -10.07
N LEU A 290 3.28 -2.52 -10.83
CA LEU A 290 2.19 -1.55 -11.00
C LEU A 290 1.53 -1.21 -9.66
N ALA A 291 1.29 -2.20 -8.80
CA ALA A 291 0.75 -1.96 -7.47
C ALA A 291 1.67 -1.09 -6.60
N HIS A 292 2.99 -1.29 -6.70
CA HIS A 292 3.98 -0.43 -6.04
C HIS A 292 3.96 1.01 -6.60
N GLU A 293 3.90 1.18 -7.93
CA GLU A 293 3.81 2.51 -8.55
C GLU A 293 2.49 3.23 -8.19
N GLU A 294 1.38 2.50 -8.10
CA GLU A 294 0.09 3.05 -7.67
C GLU A 294 0.12 3.47 -6.20
N ALA A 295 0.73 2.67 -5.33
CA ALA A 295 0.93 3.02 -3.92
C ALA A 295 1.75 4.32 -3.77
N GLU A 296 2.86 4.47 -4.51
CA GLU A 296 3.64 5.72 -4.52
C GLU A 296 2.84 6.93 -5.03
N LYS A 297 1.97 6.74 -6.03
CA LYS A 297 1.10 7.82 -6.53
C LYS A 297 0.08 8.23 -5.47
N VAL A 298 -0.47 7.27 -4.72
CA VAL A 298 -1.39 7.55 -3.60
C VAL A 298 -0.67 8.30 -2.48
N GLU A 299 0.54 7.86 -2.12
CA GLU A 299 1.38 8.55 -1.14
C GLU A 299 1.55 10.04 -1.49
N ARG A 300 1.97 10.32 -2.74
CA ARG A 300 2.17 11.70 -3.21
C ARG A 300 0.88 12.52 -3.17
N ARG A 301 -0.26 11.93 -3.57
CA ARG A 301 -1.57 12.61 -3.53
C ARG A 301 -1.98 12.95 -2.10
N MET A 302 -1.78 12.03 -1.18
CA MET A 302 -2.16 12.19 0.21
C MET A 302 -1.22 13.14 0.97
N ILE A 303 0.10 13.12 0.68
CA ILE A 303 1.04 14.14 1.17
C ILE A 303 0.60 15.53 0.70
N ASN A 304 0.28 15.70 -0.59
CA ASN A 304 -0.21 16.97 -1.11
C ASN A 304 -1.53 17.40 -0.44
N ALA A 305 -2.46 16.46 -0.21
CA ALA A 305 -3.71 16.72 0.49
C ALA A 305 -3.48 17.08 1.97
N ALA A 306 -2.51 16.46 2.64
CA ALA A 306 -2.13 16.75 4.02
C ALA A 306 -1.53 18.16 4.14
N VAL A 307 -0.64 18.58 3.22
CA VAL A 307 -0.09 19.94 3.19
C VAL A 307 -1.21 20.98 3.05
N ILE A 308 -2.19 20.73 2.17
CA ILE A 308 -3.35 21.61 1.98
C ILE A 308 -4.21 21.67 3.25
N LYS A 309 -4.62 20.52 3.82
CA LYS A 309 -5.43 20.46 5.05
C LYS A 309 -4.75 21.12 6.24
N VAL A 310 -3.46 20.87 6.47
CA VAL A 310 -2.69 21.49 7.58
C VAL A 310 -2.63 23.01 7.42
N SER A 311 -2.62 23.52 6.19
CA SER A 311 -2.69 24.96 5.90
C SER A 311 -4.08 25.60 6.12
N GLU A 312 -5.14 24.79 6.22
CA GLU A 312 -6.52 25.22 6.43
C GLU A 312 -6.94 25.17 7.92
N VAL A 313 -6.35 24.27 8.72
CA VAL A 313 -6.62 24.18 10.16
C VAL A 313 -6.18 25.47 10.87
N GLY A 314 -7.11 26.20 11.47
CA GLY A 314 -6.83 27.44 12.22
C GLY A 314 -6.88 28.74 11.41
N LYS A 315 -7.33 28.71 10.14
CA LYS A 315 -7.86 29.92 9.49
C LYS A 315 -9.27 30.15 10.04
N GLU A 316 -9.53 31.32 10.61
CA GLU A 316 -10.90 31.75 10.91
C GLU A 316 -11.73 31.61 9.63
N GLU A 317 -12.87 30.94 9.73
CA GLU A 317 -13.82 30.85 8.63
C GLU A 317 -14.32 32.27 8.31
N ASP A 318 -13.71 32.92 7.33
CA ASP A 318 -14.15 34.21 6.85
C ASP A 318 -15.57 34.01 6.26
N PRO A 319 -16.64 34.57 6.84
CA PRO A 319 -18.02 34.24 6.47
C PRO A 319 -18.35 34.56 5.01
N LYS A 320 -17.51 35.36 4.34
CA LYS A 320 -17.60 35.67 2.90
C LYS A 320 -17.09 34.54 2.00
N GLN A 321 -16.18 33.67 2.45
CA GLN A 321 -15.66 32.55 1.65
C GLN A 321 -16.65 31.37 1.57
N LYS A 322 -17.52 31.18 2.58
CA LYS A 322 -18.60 30.17 2.56
C LYS A 322 -19.58 30.38 1.40
N TYR A 323 -19.89 31.63 1.05
CA TYR A 323 -20.82 31.93 -0.05
C TYR A 323 -20.24 31.67 -1.45
N LEU A 324 -18.91 31.71 -1.61
CA LEU A 324 -18.24 31.42 -2.87
C LEU A 324 -18.11 29.91 -3.12
N THR A 325 -17.75 29.12 -2.11
CA THR A 325 -17.63 27.66 -2.22
C THR A 325 -18.99 26.97 -2.40
N VAL A 326 -20.06 27.49 -1.80
CA VAL A 326 -21.43 26.98 -2.02
C VAL A 326 -21.96 27.34 -3.42
N LYS A 327 -21.59 28.50 -3.97
CA LYS A 327 -21.98 28.88 -5.35
C LYS A 327 -21.22 28.08 -6.42
N LEU A 328 -19.96 27.72 -6.18
CA LEU A 328 -19.19 26.87 -7.10
C LEU A 328 -19.71 25.43 -7.10
N LYS A 329 -20.01 24.86 -5.92
CA LYS A 329 -20.62 23.52 -5.83
C LYS A 329 -22.02 23.41 -6.45
N LYS A 330 -22.78 24.51 -6.55
CA LYS A 330 -24.08 24.52 -7.23
C LYS A 330 -23.97 24.67 -8.75
N ARG A 331 -22.84 25.14 -9.28
CA ARG A 331 -22.59 25.27 -10.74
C ARG A 331 -22.01 24.01 -11.39
N GLU A 332 -21.51 23.06 -10.59
CA GLU A 332 -20.99 21.78 -11.09
C GLU A 332 -22.05 20.66 -11.07
N VAL A 333 -23.27 20.95 -10.62
CA VAL A 333 -24.39 19.99 -10.50
C VAL A 333 -25.54 20.32 -11.47
N GLU A 334 -25.36 21.32 -12.34
CA GLU A 334 -26.13 21.54 -13.58
C GLU A 334 -25.26 21.18 -14.78
#